data_AF-A0A7C3T1B8-F1
#
_entry.id   AF-A0A7C3T1B8-F1
#
_cell.length_a   1.000
_cell.length_b   1.000
_cell.length_c   1.000
_cell.angle_alpha   90.00
_cell.angle_beta   90.00
_cell.angle_gamma   90.00
#
_symmetry.space_group_name_H-M   'P 1'
#
loop_
_entity.id
_entity.type
_entity.pdbx_description
1 polymer ?
#
loop_
_entity_poly.entity_id
_entity_poly.type
_entity_poly.pdbx_seq_one_letter_code
_entity_poly.pdbx_strand_id
1 'polypeptide(L)'
;MRGDKGREDKRGRATGKLLVPLLAILILSLSFLPLAAGAVPYEKGEAGSALQVTAGQVAGDGEHYLGLVPSPAGDYPQVTVPQRLFYSLSASKDLSSQLPPVGDQGAQGSCVAWATSYYYKSWQEKQEHTGWDLKNPYYQFSPSFVYNQINGGVDNGATFSAAFTLLQNKGDVDIAEMPYNANDYRKQPTAAQLEAAKPYRIPGDWASFWVRSTRGPYSTPNNIDQIKAWLNSGRLLVMGIPVYRDFPDFGSNPPRAYYDYNGYSSLAGGHAVCICGYDDNINPGGADADHRGGFKMVNSWGAGWNGASAGYLWLSYDFVKRYVWEAWAMNDLAPDDPVITSLSATEAKVGATIKINGKNFGTLRRKARVSFNGVDGANPVFTDSQITVTVPAGATSGPLVVYDWDGAASNAVNFTVTGTGTGPQVTSITPNSGMQDSVVEITDLAGSGFQSGATVRLEGNGVTINATEVTVVSSTRITCKLDLTGAPVGSYDVVVKNPDGKEGRLAAGFTVNALCGVGATGTMAAFGAVMGLLSLAGAGGSRLRRRRRRS
;
A
#
# COMPACT_ATOMS: atom_id res chain seq x y z
N MET A 1 -68.42 -38.17 61.51
CA MET A 1 -69.83 -38.10 61.08
C MET A 1 -70.38 -36.72 61.42
N ARG A 2 -70.98 -36.02 60.43
CA ARG A 2 -71.84 -34.81 60.52
C ARG A 2 -71.21 -33.59 61.24
N GLY A 3 -70.90 -32.43 60.65
CA GLY A 3 -71.46 -31.73 59.48
C GLY A 3 -72.55 -30.76 59.94
N ASP A 4 -72.24 -29.46 60.07
CA ASP A 4 -73.08 -28.35 59.57
C ASP A 4 -72.36 -26.98 59.59
N LYS A 5 -72.79 -26.12 58.66
CA LYS A 5 -72.41 -24.75 58.29
C LYS A 5 -72.94 -23.73 59.32
N GLY A 6 -72.54 -22.46 59.41
CA GLY A 6 -71.62 -21.64 58.65
C GLY A 6 -71.74 -20.16 59.07
N ARG A 7 -70.72 -19.38 58.64
CA ARG A 7 -70.73 -17.96 58.23
C ARG A 7 -70.95 -16.86 59.29
N GLU A 8 -69.87 -16.14 59.59
CA GLU A 8 -69.81 -14.68 59.73
C GLU A 8 -68.35 -14.22 59.65
N ASP A 9 -68.05 -13.11 58.94
CA ASP A 9 -66.93 -12.25 59.33
C ASP A 9 -66.95 -10.88 58.63
N LYS A 10 -67.07 -9.83 59.46
CA LYS A 10 -66.77 -8.42 59.13
C LYS A 10 -65.50 -8.05 59.90
N ARG A 11 -64.46 -7.60 59.18
CA ARG A 11 -63.14 -7.27 59.74
C ARG A 11 -63.13 -5.96 60.52
N GLY A 12 -62.58 -6.00 61.73
CA GLY A 12 -62.17 -4.86 62.54
C GLY A 12 -60.65 -4.70 62.63
N ARG A 13 -60.19 -3.46 62.38
CA ARG A 13 -59.28 -2.59 63.17
C ARG A 13 -58.12 -3.20 64.00
N ALA A 14 -56.90 -2.64 63.82
CA ALA A 14 -55.93 -2.16 64.84
C ALA A 14 -54.53 -2.00 64.21
N THR A 15 -54.00 -0.78 64.00
CA THR A 15 -53.11 0.05 64.87
C THR A 15 -51.79 -0.60 65.33
N GLY A 16 -50.66 0.01 64.95
CA GLY A 16 -49.35 -0.21 65.58
C GLY A 16 -48.19 0.45 64.83
N LYS A 17 -47.40 1.27 65.52
CA LYS A 17 -46.38 2.24 65.06
C LYS A 17 -45.04 1.59 64.62
N LEU A 18 -44.31 2.21 63.68
CA LEU A 18 -42.92 2.70 63.85
C LEU A 18 -42.45 3.45 62.58
N LEU A 19 -41.87 4.64 62.76
CA LEU A 19 -41.28 5.50 61.72
C LEU A 19 -39.75 5.35 61.73
N VAL A 20 -39.16 4.94 60.59
CA VAL A 20 -37.75 5.13 60.20
C VAL A 20 -37.75 5.37 58.68
N PRO A 21 -37.05 6.37 58.13
CA PRO A 21 -37.21 6.76 56.73
C PRO A 21 -36.45 5.81 55.80
N LEU A 22 -37.15 5.16 54.87
CA LEU A 22 -36.53 4.42 53.77
C LEU A 22 -36.29 5.37 52.60
N LEU A 23 -35.04 5.42 52.17
CA LEU A 23 -34.55 5.98 50.92
C LEU A 23 -35.29 5.33 49.74
N ALA A 24 -36.25 6.04 49.14
CA ALA A 24 -36.94 5.59 47.94
C ALA A 24 -36.10 5.93 46.70
N ILE A 25 -35.55 4.89 46.06
CA ILE A 25 -34.99 4.97 44.71
C ILE A 25 -36.15 5.22 43.75
N LEU A 26 -36.26 6.45 43.26
CA LEU A 26 -37.19 6.84 42.22
C LEU A 26 -36.63 6.34 40.87
N ILE A 27 -37.14 5.20 40.39
CA ILE A 27 -36.97 4.81 38.99
C ILE A 27 -37.87 5.74 38.18
N LEU A 28 -37.28 6.84 37.68
CA LEU A 28 -37.93 7.69 36.70
C LEU A 28 -37.92 6.94 35.36
N SER A 29 -39.04 6.32 35.00
CA SER A 29 -39.29 5.89 33.62
C SER A 29 -39.43 7.14 32.75
N LEU A 30 -38.30 7.65 32.23
CA LEU A 30 -38.31 8.63 31.15
C LEU A 30 -38.75 7.91 29.88
N SER A 31 -40.07 7.95 29.61
CA SER A 31 -40.57 7.86 28.25
C SER A 31 -39.99 9.02 27.46
N PHE A 32 -38.96 8.73 26.65
CA PHE A 32 -38.48 9.63 25.62
C PHE A 32 -39.59 9.81 24.58
N LEU A 33 -40.37 10.88 24.73
CA LEU A 33 -41.06 11.49 23.62
C LEU A 33 -39.98 12.14 22.73
N PRO A 34 -39.84 11.77 21.45
CA PRO A 34 -38.98 12.52 20.56
C PRO A 34 -39.56 13.94 20.48
N LEU A 35 -38.71 14.94 20.71
CA LEU A 35 -39.01 16.33 20.39
C LEU A 35 -39.18 16.39 18.87
N ALA A 36 -40.42 16.27 18.40
CA ALA A 36 -40.76 16.65 17.05
C ALA A 36 -40.54 18.17 16.96
N ALA A 37 -39.42 18.57 16.35
CA ALA A 37 -39.29 19.91 15.82
C ALA A 37 -40.50 20.12 14.90
N GLY A 38 -41.36 21.07 15.25
CA GLY A 38 -42.60 21.33 14.53
C GLY A 38 -42.29 21.62 13.07
N ALA A 39 -42.58 20.66 12.20
CA ALA A 39 -42.64 20.90 10.76
C ALA A 39 -43.74 21.92 10.52
N VAL A 40 -43.37 23.12 10.09
CA VAL A 40 -44.30 24.07 9.52
C VAL A 40 -44.92 23.38 8.28
N PRO A 41 -46.25 23.35 8.12
CA PRO A 41 -46.87 22.78 6.93
C PRO A 41 -46.35 23.54 5.70
N TYR A 42 -45.69 22.81 4.80
CA TYR A 42 -45.14 23.33 3.55
C TYR A 42 -46.27 23.77 2.61
N GLU A 43 -46.21 25.01 2.14
CA GLU A 43 -47.10 25.48 1.07
C GLU A 43 -46.75 24.80 -0.25
N LYS A 44 -47.78 24.20 -0.83
CA LYS A 44 -47.75 23.39 -2.05
C LYS A 44 -47.39 24.26 -3.26
N GLY A 45 -46.10 24.41 -3.54
CA GLY A 45 -45.65 24.82 -4.88
C GLY A 45 -46.13 23.76 -5.88
N GLU A 46 -46.98 24.14 -6.83
CA GLU A 46 -47.58 23.22 -7.80
C GLU A 46 -46.48 22.45 -8.56
N ALA A 47 -46.46 21.13 -8.37
CA ALA A 47 -45.67 20.23 -9.18
C ALA A 47 -46.23 20.23 -10.61
N GLY A 48 -45.76 21.17 -11.44
CA GLY A 48 -45.91 21.08 -12.89
C GLY A 48 -45.40 19.71 -13.37
N SER A 49 -46.07 19.13 -14.37
CA SER A 49 -45.83 17.79 -14.91
C SER A 49 -44.35 17.40 -14.89
N ALA A 50 -44.00 16.34 -14.17
CA ALA A 50 -42.63 15.90 -13.94
C ALA A 50 -41.88 15.71 -15.27
N LEU A 51 -41.05 16.69 -15.63
CA LEU A 51 -40.13 16.58 -16.76
C LEU A 51 -39.03 15.58 -16.36
N GLN A 52 -38.84 14.55 -17.18
CA GLN A 52 -37.73 13.60 -17.05
C GLN A 52 -36.40 14.37 -17.05
N VAL A 53 -35.41 13.90 -16.30
CA VAL A 53 -34.05 14.47 -16.36
C VAL A 53 -33.42 14.03 -17.69
N THR A 54 -33.73 14.74 -18.78
CA THR A 54 -33.27 14.45 -20.14
C THR A 54 -31.96 15.15 -20.51
N ALA A 55 -31.24 15.74 -19.54
CA ALA A 55 -30.15 16.65 -19.83
C ALA A 55 -28.89 15.92 -20.33
N GLY A 56 -28.85 15.65 -21.63
CA GLY A 56 -27.64 15.63 -22.45
C GLY A 56 -27.38 16.99 -23.12
N GLN A 57 -27.83 18.09 -22.51
CA GLN A 57 -27.58 19.44 -23.04
C GLN A 57 -26.30 19.99 -22.42
N VAL A 58 -25.19 19.76 -23.13
CA VAL A 58 -23.81 20.22 -22.88
C VAL A 58 -23.66 21.74 -23.06
N ALA A 59 -24.75 22.50 -22.96
CA ALA A 59 -24.73 23.95 -23.14
C ALA A 59 -24.24 24.61 -21.84
N GLY A 60 -22.93 24.57 -21.64
CA GLY A 60 -22.25 25.57 -20.82
C GLY A 60 -22.48 26.98 -21.36
N ASP A 61 -21.91 27.97 -20.70
CA ASP A 61 -21.98 29.38 -21.14
C ASP A 61 -20.83 29.80 -22.08
N GLY A 62 -19.99 28.84 -22.49
CA GLY A 62 -18.78 29.06 -23.29
C GLY A 62 -17.49 29.08 -22.46
N GLU A 63 -17.58 29.32 -21.15
CA GLU A 63 -16.45 29.29 -20.21
C GLU A 63 -16.58 28.13 -19.21
N HIS A 64 -17.80 27.81 -18.79
CA HIS A 64 -18.15 26.83 -17.76
C HIS A 64 -18.90 25.65 -18.38
N TYR A 65 -18.18 24.58 -18.71
CA TYR A 65 -18.77 23.41 -19.34
C TYR A 65 -19.43 22.46 -18.33
N LEU A 66 -20.52 21.85 -18.78
CA LEU A 66 -21.33 20.87 -18.07
C LEU A 66 -21.09 19.49 -18.69
N GLY A 67 -21.47 18.42 -18.02
CA GLY A 67 -21.17 17.07 -18.53
C GLY A 67 -21.75 15.91 -17.74
N LEU A 68 -22.62 16.17 -16.77
CA LEU A 68 -23.32 15.09 -16.10
C LEU A 68 -24.49 14.65 -16.96
N VAL A 69 -24.42 13.41 -17.41
CA VAL A 69 -25.60 12.66 -17.82
C VAL A 69 -26.14 11.96 -16.57
N PRO A 70 -27.39 12.24 -16.14
CA PRO A 70 -27.96 11.60 -14.97
C PRO A 70 -27.93 10.08 -15.11
N SER A 71 -27.62 9.39 -14.02
CA SER A 71 -27.69 7.93 -14.03
C SER A 71 -29.12 7.46 -14.39
N PRO A 72 -29.26 6.42 -15.23
CA PRO A 72 -30.59 5.92 -15.59
C PRO A 72 -31.33 5.42 -14.34
N ALA A 73 -32.66 5.49 -14.37
CA ALA A 73 -33.48 4.91 -13.31
C ALA A 73 -33.16 3.42 -13.16
N GLY A 74 -32.87 2.98 -11.93
CA GLY A 74 -32.51 1.60 -11.65
C GLY A 74 -32.27 1.37 -10.16
N ASP A 75 -32.24 0.10 -9.78
CA ASP A 75 -31.94 -0.32 -8.42
C ASP A 75 -30.43 -0.36 -8.19
N TYR A 76 -29.90 0.75 -7.64
CA TYR A 76 -28.51 0.84 -7.24
C TYR A 76 -28.32 0.46 -5.77
N PRO A 77 -27.16 -0.11 -5.40
CA PRO A 77 -26.80 -0.28 -3.99
C PRO A 77 -27.02 1.02 -3.22
N GLN A 78 -27.60 0.92 -2.03
CA GLN A 78 -27.88 2.07 -1.17
C GLN A 78 -26.81 2.19 -0.09
N VAL A 79 -26.34 3.41 0.16
CA VAL A 79 -25.38 3.68 1.23
C VAL A 79 -26.01 3.33 2.57
N THR A 80 -25.37 2.43 3.31
CA THR A 80 -25.75 2.13 4.69
C THR A 80 -24.88 2.96 5.64
N VAL A 81 -25.46 3.99 6.25
CA VAL A 81 -24.78 4.80 7.26
C VAL A 81 -25.04 4.20 8.65
N PRO A 82 -24.01 3.74 9.38
CA PRO A 82 -24.20 3.19 10.73
C PRO A 82 -24.87 4.22 11.67
N GLN A 83 -25.91 3.80 12.40
CA GLN A 83 -26.67 4.67 13.33
C GLN A 83 -25.78 5.42 14.33
N ARG A 84 -24.66 4.80 14.75
CA ARG A 84 -23.68 5.42 15.63
C ARG A 84 -23.12 6.76 15.12
N LEU A 85 -23.08 6.97 13.80
CA LEU A 85 -22.53 8.19 13.20
C LEU A 85 -23.45 9.40 13.34
N PHE A 86 -24.72 9.19 13.71
CA PHE A 86 -25.70 10.27 13.91
C PHE A 86 -25.66 10.86 15.33
N TYR A 87 -25.10 10.15 16.31
CA TYR A 87 -25.10 10.61 17.71
C TYR A 87 -24.05 11.69 18.03
N SER A 88 -23.11 11.96 17.12
CA SER A 88 -22.00 12.88 17.34
C SER A 88 -21.71 13.74 16.11
N LEU A 89 -22.77 14.30 15.49
CA LEU A 89 -22.61 15.23 14.37
C LEU A 89 -22.07 16.57 14.87
N SER A 90 -20.93 16.97 14.33
CA SER A 90 -20.40 18.33 14.52
C SER A 90 -21.32 19.34 13.82
N ALA A 91 -21.35 20.60 14.26
CA ALA A 91 -22.11 21.65 13.56
C ALA A 91 -21.53 21.97 12.17
N SER A 92 -20.24 21.67 11.96
CA SER A 92 -19.58 21.78 10.67
C SER A 92 -18.46 20.77 10.50
N LYS A 93 -18.11 20.51 9.25
CA LYS A 93 -16.99 19.67 8.83
C LYS A 93 -16.45 20.24 7.52
N ASP A 94 -15.13 20.41 7.43
CA ASP A 94 -14.47 20.84 6.20
C ASP A 94 -13.26 19.93 5.91
N LEU A 95 -13.31 19.24 4.77
CA LEU A 95 -12.27 18.35 4.24
C LEU A 95 -11.57 18.97 3.03
N SER A 96 -11.89 20.21 2.63
CA SER A 96 -11.35 20.84 1.41
C SER A 96 -9.82 20.93 1.40
N SER A 97 -9.18 21.07 2.56
CA SER A 97 -7.72 21.08 2.70
C SER A 97 -7.06 19.73 2.39
N GLN A 98 -7.85 18.66 2.29
CA GLN A 98 -7.36 17.31 2.01
C GLN A 98 -7.41 16.98 0.52
N LEU A 99 -8.04 17.80 -0.31
CA LEU A 99 -8.21 17.59 -1.74
C LEU A 99 -6.95 18.01 -2.53
N PRO A 100 -6.80 17.53 -3.78
CA PRO A 100 -5.90 18.15 -4.75
C PRO A 100 -6.23 19.64 -4.99
N PRO A 101 -5.30 20.41 -5.60
CA PRO A 101 -5.59 21.74 -6.13
C PRO A 101 -6.84 21.75 -7.01
N VAL A 102 -7.59 22.86 -7.02
CA VAL A 102 -8.79 22.99 -7.84
C VAL A 102 -8.45 22.78 -9.32
N GLY A 103 -9.06 21.77 -9.91
CA GLY A 103 -8.94 21.38 -11.30
C GLY A 103 -9.78 22.23 -12.25
N ASP A 104 -9.48 22.09 -13.54
CA ASP A 104 -10.13 22.82 -14.62
C ASP A 104 -10.41 21.89 -15.81
N GLN A 105 -11.69 21.61 -16.05
CA GLN A 105 -12.14 20.78 -17.15
C GLN A 105 -12.14 21.53 -18.49
N GLY A 106 -11.95 22.85 -18.48
CA GLY A 106 -12.04 23.71 -19.65
C GLY A 106 -13.33 23.45 -20.46
N ALA A 107 -13.16 23.34 -21.77
CA ALA A 107 -14.26 23.20 -22.72
C ALA A 107 -14.75 21.75 -22.97
N GLN A 108 -14.58 20.85 -21.99
CA GLN A 108 -14.92 19.43 -22.13
C GLN A 108 -16.03 19.03 -21.15
N GLY A 109 -16.94 18.15 -21.58
CA GLY A 109 -18.02 17.59 -20.76
C GLY A 109 -17.58 16.58 -19.68
N SER A 110 -16.42 16.78 -19.07
CA SER A 110 -15.73 15.76 -18.26
C SER A 110 -15.91 15.90 -16.74
N CYS A 111 -16.86 16.72 -16.28
CA CYS A 111 -17.07 17.00 -14.85
C CYS A 111 -17.21 15.73 -13.99
N VAL A 112 -17.82 14.67 -14.52
CA VAL A 112 -17.93 13.37 -13.81
C VAL A 112 -16.55 12.81 -13.50
N ALA A 113 -15.64 12.77 -14.46
CA ALA A 113 -14.29 12.24 -14.26
C ALA A 113 -13.47 13.12 -13.31
N TRP A 114 -13.65 14.45 -13.36
CA TRP A 114 -13.03 15.34 -12.37
C TRP A 114 -13.54 15.09 -10.95
N ALA A 115 -14.86 14.92 -10.78
CA ALA A 115 -15.45 14.63 -9.48
C ALA A 115 -15.04 13.25 -8.94
N THR A 116 -15.10 12.19 -9.76
CA THR A 116 -14.88 10.81 -9.30
C THR A 116 -13.41 10.40 -9.26
N SER A 117 -12.62 10.76 -10.27
CA SER A 117 -11.22 10.35 -10.37
C SER A 117 -10.31 11.39 -9.71
N TYR A 118 -10.28 12.61 -10.24
CA TYR A 118 -9.33 13.60 -9.76
C TYR A 118 -9.55 14.00 -8.30
N TYR A 119 -10.78 14.32 -7.89
CA TYR A 119 -11.02 14.67 -6.48
C TYR A 119 -11.20 13.45 -5.59
N TYR A 120 -12.15 12.58 -5.89
CA TYR A 120 -12.56 11.51 -4.96
C TYR A 120 -11.51 10.39 -4.88
N LYS A 121 -11.11 9.77 -6.01
CA LYS A 121 -10.11 8.69 -6.01
C LYS A 121 -8.74 9.17 -5.50
N SER A 122 -8.25 10.35 -5.91
CA SER A 122 -6.99 10.88 -5.35
C SER A 122 -7.04 11.10 -3.84
N TRP A 123 -8.17 11.59 -3.32
CA TRP A 123 -8.34 11.74 -1.88
C TRP A 123 -8.36 10.39 -1.16
N GLN A 124 -8.98 9.36 -1.74
CA GLN A 124 -9.01 8.01 -1.18
C GLN A 124 -7.61 7.43 -1.12
N GLU A 125 -6.86 7.48 -2.21
CA GLU A 125 -5.48 6.99 -2.20
C GLU A 125 -4.60 7.74 -1.21
N LYS A 126 -4.81 9.05 -1.02
CA LYS A 126 -4.10 9.77 0.04
C LYS A 126 -4.43 9.23 1.45
N GLN A 127 -5.66 8.75 1.67
CA GLN A 127 -6.00 8.14 2.98
C GLN A 127 -5.27 6.81 3.19
N GLU A 128 -5.08 6.04 2.12
CA GLU A 128 -4.34 4.77 2.15
C GLU A 128 -2.82 5.01 2.26
N HIS A 129 -2.34 6.01 1.51
CA HIS A 129 -0.95 6.41 1.41
C HIS A 129 -0.73 7.76 2.09
N THR A 130 -0.67 7.75 3.43
CA THR A 130 -0.59 8.98 4.25
C THR A 130 0.61 9.92 3.95
N GLY A 131 1.60 9.46 3.19
CA GLY A 131 2.72 10.26 2.69
C GLY A 131 2.44 11.08 1.42
N TRP A 132 1.29 10.90 0.76
CA TRP A 132 0.97 11.59 -0.49
C TRP A 132 0.65 13.07 -0.29
N ASP A 133 1.38 13.92 -1.00
CA ASP A 133 1.04 15.33 -1.20
C ASP A 133 0.25 15.51 -2.49
N LEU A 134 -1.08 15.70 -2.38
CA LEU A 134 -1.95 15.89 -3.53
C LEU A 134 -1.71 17.17 -4.33
N LYS A 135 -0.73 18.02 -3.97
CA LYS A 135 -0.21 19.07 -4.86
C LYS A 135 0.70 18.51 -5.97
N ASN A 136 1.23 17.32 -5.77
CA ASN A 136 2.08 16.64 -6.73
C ASN A 136 1.21 15.92 -7.77
N PRO A 137 1.36 16.19 -9.09
CA PRO A 137 0.58 15.52 -10.12
C PRO A 137 0.78 13.99 -10.16
N TYR A 138 1.87 13.46 -9.63
CA TYR A 138 2.06 12.01 -9.53
C TYR A 138 1.07 11.33 -8.56
N TYR A 139 0.37 12.10 -7.71
CA TYR A 139 -0.56 11.60 -6.70
C TYR A 139 -2.01 12.04 -6.98
N GLN A 140 -2.26 12.58 -8.17
CA GLN A 140 -3.58 13.03 -8.62
C GLN A 140 -4.03 12.12 -9.75
N PHE A 141 -5.22 11.53 -9.67
CA PHE A 141 -5.75 10.66 -10.73
C PHE A 141 -6.24 11.42 -11.94
N SER A 142 -6.16 10.77 -13.10
CA SER A 142 -6.39 11.38 -14.40
C SER A 142 -7.87 11.41 -14.79
N PRO A 143 -8.50 12.60 -14.91
CA PRO A 143 -9.83 12.69 -15.49
C PRO A 143 -9.87 12.18 -16.94
N SER A 144 -8.79 12.33 -17.71
CA SER A 144 -8.74 11.88 -19.10
C SER A 144 -8.72 10.35 -19.22
N PHE A 145 -8.08 9.65 -18.28
CA PHE A 145 -8.13 8.18 -18.29
C PHE A 145 -9.57 7.71 -18.14
N VAL A 146 -10.35 8.27 -17.21
CA VAL A 146 -11.74 7.89 -17.02
C VAL A 146 -12.63 8.39 -18.16
N TYR A 147 -12.67 9.70 -18.43
CA TYR A 147 -13.64 10.31 -19.35
C TYR A 147 -13.52 9.78 -20.78
N ASN A 148 -12.30 9.70 -21.30
CA ASN A 148 -12.06 9.31 -22.69
C ASN A 148 -12.52 7.88 -22.98
N GLN A 149 -12.63 7.03 -21.96
CA GLN A 149 -13.07 5.65 -22.09
C GLN A 149 -14.59 5.47 -21.94
N ILE A 150 -15.30 6.42 -21.32
CA ILE A 150 -16.74 6.28 -21.00
C ILE A 150 -17.66 7.21 -21.79
N ASN A 151 -17.12 8.19 -22.51
CA ASN A 151 -17.90 9.17 -23.28
C ASN A 151 -18.42 8.66 -24.64
N GLY A 152 -18.13 7.40 -25.01
CA GLY A 152 -18.58 6.81 -26.27
C GLY A 152 -17.94 7.44 -27.53
N GLY A 153 -16.81 8.13 -27.41
CA GLY A 153 -16.09 8.77 -28.52
C GLY A 153 -16.63 10.15 -28.93
N VAL A 154 -17.59 10.68 -28.17
CA VAL A 154 -18.23 12.00 -28.36
C VAL A 154 -18.25 12.76 -27.03
N ASP A 155 -18.18 14.09 -27.09
CA ASP A 155 -18.15 14.93 -25.89
C ASP A 155 -19.57 15.29 -25.40
N ASN A 156 -20.32 14.29 -24.95
CA ASN A 156 -21.71 14.45 -24.49
C ASN A 156 -21.89 14.24 -22.99
N GLY A 157 -20.80 14.19 -22.23
CA GLY A 157 -20.83 13.88 -20.81
C GLY A 157 -20.81 12.38 -20.50
N ALA A 158 -20.95 12.07 -19.22
CA ALA A 158 -20.95 10.70 -18.71
C ALA A 158 -21.85 10.54 -17.48
N THR A 159 -22.10 9.30 -17.06
CA THR A 159 -22.81 8.99 -15.81
C THR A 159 -21.81 8.63 -14.71
N PHE A 160 -22.18 8.83 -13.44
CA PHE A 160 -21.40 8.33 -12.31
C PHE A 160 -21.25 6.80 -12.35
N SER A 161 -22.31 6.09 -12.72
CA SER A 161 -22.29 4.62 -12.82
C SER A 161 -21.25 4.11 -13.81
N ALA A 162 -21.06 4.78 -14.95
CA ALA A 162 -20.03 4.42 -15.93
C ALA A 162 -18.62 4.68 -15.39
N ALA A 163 -18.42 5.81 -14.71
CA ALA A 163 -17.15 6.15 -14.08
C ALA A 163 -16.77 5.14 -12.98
N PHE A 164 -17.66 4.83 -12.05
CA PHE A 164 -17.40 3.84 -11.00
C PHE A 164 -17.18 2.44 -11.56
N THR A 165 -17.95 2.04 -12.58
CA THR A 165 -17.75 0.75 -13.27
C THR A 165 -16.37 0.68 -13.93
N LEU A 166 -15.89 1.78 -14.51
CA LEU A 166 -14.55 1.84 -15.08
C LEU A 166 -13.48 1.74 -13.99
N LEU A 167 -13.59 2.53 -12.92
CA LEU A 167 -12.66 2.50 -11.80
C LEU A 167 -12.60 1.11 -11.15
N GLN A 168 -13.73 0.41 -11.04
CA GLN A 168 -13.78 -0.95 -10.52
C GLN A 168 -13.07 -1.96 -11.44
N ASN A 169 -13.31 -1.87 -12.75
CA ASN A 169 -12.81 -2.88 -13.69
C ASN A 169 -11.37 -2.61 -14.15
N LYS A 170 -10.96 -1.35 -14.21
CA LYS A 170 -9.70 -0.90 -14.80
C LYS A 170 -8.82 -0.11 -13.85
N GLY A 171 -9.37 0.50 -12.81
CA GLY A 171 -8.67 1.45 -11.96
C GLY A 171 -8.44 2.76 -12.69
N ASP A 172 -7.37 3.46 -12.34
CA ASP A 172 -6.96 4.72 -12.96
C ASP A 172 -5.45 4.92 -12.85
N VAL A 173 -4.87 5.82 -13.65
CA VAL A 173 -3.48 6.26 -13.53
C VAL A 173 -3.43 7.71 -13.06
N ASP A 174 -2.27 8.13 -12.56
CA ASP A 174 -2.06 9.52 -12.21
C ASP A 174 -2.04 10.44 -13.45
N ILE A 175 -2.31 11.72 -13.23
CA ILE A 175 -2.39 12.75 -14.26
C ILE A 175 -1.00 13.06 -14.85
N ALA A 176 0.11 12.70 -14.19
CA ALA A 176 1.42 12.80 -14.81
C ALA A 176 1.66 11.68 -15.83
N GLU A 177 1.09 10.50 -15.62
CA GLU A 177 1.13 9.37 -16.54
C GLU A 177 0.13 9.52 -17.71
N MET A 178 -1.07 10.06 -17.46
CA MET A 178 -2.02 10.46 -18.50
C MET A 178 -2.50 11.91 -18.29
N PRO A 179 -1.77 12.90 -18.83
CA PRO A 179 -2.10 14.31 -18.68
C PRO A 179 -3.48 14.67 -19.23
N TYR A 180 -4.17 15.53 -18.49
CA TYR A 180 -5.46 16.06 -18.92
C TYR A 180 -5.30 17.04 -20.08
N ASN A 181 -6.17 16.91 -21.08
CA ASN A 181 -6.29 17.84 -22.20
C ASN A 181 -7.76 18.06 -22.52
N ALA A 182 -8.28 19.25 -22.22
CA ALA A 182 -9.68 19.61 -22.47
C ALA A 182 -10.07 19.47 -23.96
N ASN A 183 -9.10 19.59 -24.89
CA ASN A 183 -9.34 19.46 -26.32
C ASN A 183 -9.27 18.01 -26.84
N ASP A 184 -8.98 17.04 -25.98
CA ASP A 184 -8.81 15.62 -26.36
C ASP A 184 -9.62 14.68 -25.46
N TYR A 185 -10.84 14.40 -25.90
CA TYR A 185 -11.73 13.43 -25.29
C TYR A 185 -11.66 12.04 -25.93
N ARG A 186 -10.74 11.80 -26.88
CA ARG A 186 -10.71 10.55 -27.68
C ARG A 186 -9.51 9.66 -27.40
N LYS A 187 -8.39 10.24 -26.94
CA LYS A 187 -7.17 9.48 -26.67
C LYS A 187 -7.42 8.39 -25.63
N GLN A 188 -7.28 7.14 -26.07
CA GLN A 188 -7.38 5.96 -25.22
C GLN A 188 -6.05 5.68 -24.50
N PRO A 189 -6.10 5.07 -23.30
CA PRO A 189 -4.88 4.66 -22.61
C PRO A 189 -4.13 3.57 -23.38
N THR A 190 -2.81 3.59 -23.26
CA THR A 190 -1.94 2.53 -23.78
C THR A 190 -2.06 1.25 -22.96
N ALA A 191 -1.57 0.12 -23.47
CA ALA A 191 -1.51 -1.13 -22.72
C ALA A 191 -0.71 -1.00 -21.42
N ALA A 192 0.37 -0.22 -21.42
CA ALA A 192 1.18 0.03 -20.23
C ALA A 192 0.40 0.80 -19.16
N GLN A 193 -0.36 1.82 -19.56
CA GLN A 193 -1.23 2.59 -18.66
C GLN A 193 -2.39 1.75 -18.11
N LEU A 194 -3.00 0.89 -18.95
CA LEU A 194 -4.04 -0.05 -18.50
C LEU A 194 -3.52 -1.04 -17.46
N GLU A 195 -2.27 -1.52 -17.59
CA GLU A 195 -1.66 -2.36 -16.57
C GLU A 195 -1.30 -1.59 -15.30
N ALA A 196 -0.84 -0.34 -15.45
CA ALA A 196 -0.48 0.52 -14.32
C ALA A 196 -1.69 0.97 -13.50
N ALA A 197 -2.87 1.00 -14.10
CA ALA A 197 -4.12 1.38 -13.45
C ALA A 197 -4.69 0.30 -12.53
N LYS A 198 -4.37 -0.98 -12.79
CA LYS A 198 -4.98 -2.14 -12.10
C LYS A 198 -4.85 -2.14 -10.57
N PRO A 199 -3.75 -1.68 -9.96
CA PRO A 199 -3.65 -1.62 -8.51
C PRO A 199 -4.65 -0.65 -7.89
N TYR A 200 -5.06 0.41 -8.61
CA TYR A 200 -5.93 1.47 -8.10
C TYR A 200 -7.41 1.20 -8.43
N ARG A 201 -7.81 -0.07 -8.43
CA ARG A 201 -9.19 -0.47 -8.68
C ARG A 201 -9.99 -0.38 -7.40
N ILE A 202 -11.19 0.21 -7.50
CA ILE A 202 -12.12 0.20 -6.37
C ILE A 202 -12.72 -1.21 -6.19
N PRO A 203 -13.02 -1.64 -4.94
CA PRO A 203 -13.53 -2.98 -4.64
C PRO A 203 -14.98 -3.22 -5.10
N GLY A 204 -15.65 -2.20 -5.66
CA GLY A 204 -16.96 -2.33 -6.28
C GLY A 204 -18.14 -2.09 -5.34
N ASP A 205 -17.91 -1.56 -4.15
CA ASP A 205 -18.89 -1.24 -3.11
C ASP A 205 -19.30 0.24 -3.12
N TRP A 206 -19.36 0.83 -4.32
CA TRP A 206 -19.96 2.14 -4.56
C TRP A 206 -21.49 2.04 -4.47
N ALA A 207 -22.11 3.06 -3.90
CA ALA A 207 -23.53 3.06 -3.58
C ALA A 207 -24.11 4.49 -3.65
N SER A 208 -25.40 4.59 -3.94
CA SER A 208 -26.14 5.86 -3.94
C SER A 208 -26.75 6.16 -2.57
N PHE A 209 -26.79 7.43 -2.20
CA PHE A 209 -27.72 7.91 -1.18
C PHE A 209 -29.12 8.14 -1.75
N TRP A 210 -29.16 8.60 -3.00
CA TRP A 210 -30.37 8.71 -3.80
C TRP A 210 -30.01 8.85 -5.29
N VAL A 211 -30.97 8.49 -6.14
CA VAL A 211 -30.98 8.78 -7.58
C VAL A 211 -32.40 9.18 -7.95
N ARG A 212 -32.57 10.33 -8.61
CA ARG A 212 -33.86 10.90 -9.00
C ARG A 212 -34.03 10.84 -10.51
N SER A 213 -35.18 10.35 -10.95
CA SER A 213 -35.55 10.27 -12.37
C SER A 213 -36.24 11.53 -12.90
N THR A 214 -36.60 12.47 -12.02
CA THR A 214 -37.32 13.70 -12.35
C THR A 214 -36.57 14.94 -11.87
N ARG A 215 -36.89 16.09 -12.47
CA ARG A 215 -36.40 17.39 -11.98
C ARG A 215 -37.16 17.80 -10.71
N GLY A 216 -36.46 18.45 -9.78
CA GLY A 216 -37.06 19.05 -8.59
C GLY A 216 -37.98 20.25 -8.92
N PRO A 217 -38.73 20.77 -7.92
CA PRO A 217 -38.63 20.42 -6.50
C PRO A 217 -39.27 19.06 -6.17
N TYR A 218 -38.61 18.28 -5.33
CA TYR A 218 -39.12 16.98 -4.88
C TYR A 218 -40.14 17.13 -3.75
N SER A 219 -41.30 16.48 -3.90
CA SER A 219 -42.33 16.40 -2.85
C SER A 219 -41.84 15.64 -1.61
N THR A 220 -40.90 14.71 -1.79
CA THR A 220 -40.21 14.01 -0.72
C THR A 220 -38.74 14.42 -0.75
N PRO A 221 -38.26 15.21 0.22
CA PRO A 221 -36.88 15.70 0.26
C PRO A 221 -35.84 14.58 0.26
N ASN A 222 -34.65 14.85 -0.28
CA ASN A 222 -33.48 13.99 -0.10
C ASN A 222 -33.08 13.95 1.38
N ASN A 223 -32.61 12.78 1.86
CA ASN A 223 -32.16 12.62 3.24
C ASN A 223 -30.73 13.14 3.43
N ILE A 224 -30.61 14.42 3.76
CA ILE A 224 -29.31 15.08 3.94
C ILE A 224 -28.61 14.71 5.26
N ASP A 225 -29.31 14.15 6.25
CA ASP A 225 -28.69 13.76 7.52
C ASP A 225 -27.71 12.60 7.33
N GLN A 226 -28.02 11.68 6.40
CA GLN A 226 -27.10 10.62 5.98
C GLN A 226 -25.80 11.19 5.39
N ILE A 227 -25.92 12.26 4.61
CA ILE A 227 -24.78 12.96 4.01
C ILE A 227 -23.93 13.63 5.08
N LYS A 228 -24.55 14.34 6.02
CA LYS A 228 -23.85 14.97 7.15
C LYS A 228 -23.10 13.93 7.97
N ALA A 229 -23.73 12.81 8.31
CA ALA A 229 -23.09 11.71 9.03
C ALA A 229 -21.91 11.10 8.25
N TRP A 230 -22.04 10.95 6.94
CA TRP A 230 -20.98 10.48 6.06
C TRP A 230 -19.76 11.42 6.06
N LEU A 231 -19.98 12.71 5.80
CA LEU A 231 -18.93 13.74 5.83
C LEU A 231 -18.30 13.86 7.22
N ASN A 232 -19.10 13.81 8.28
CA ASN A 232 -18.62 13.88 9.66
C ASN A 232 -17.67 12.72 10.00
N SER A 233 -17.87 11.54 9.37
CA SER A 233 -16.96 10.39 9.46
C SER A 233 -15.62 10.59 8.71
N GLY A 234 -15.43 11.75 8.07
CA GLY A 234 -14.22 12.10 7.35
C GLY A 234 -14.20 11.59 5.91
N ARG A 235 -15.35 11.28 5.31
CA ARG A 235 -15.45 10.74 3.95
C ARG A 235 -16.03 11.74 2.97
N LEU A 236 -15.50 11.78 1.77
CA LEU A 236 -16.08 12.54 0.64
C LEU A 236 -17.26 11.79 0.02
N LEU A 237 -17.97 12.48 -0.88
CA LEU A 237 -18.95 11.91 -1.80
C LEU A 237 -19.04 12.81 -3.05
N VAL A 238 -19.74 12.35 -4.07
CA VAL A 238 -20.03 13.15 -5.28
C VAL A 238 -21.53 13.36 -5.45
N MET A 239 -21.90 14.51 -6.00
CA MET A 239 -23.29 14.85 -6.31
C MET A 239 -23.44 15.21 -7.78
N GLY A 240 -24.57 14.79 -8.36
CA GLY A 240 -25.05 15.26 -9.63
C GLY A 240 -26.07 16.37 -9.41
N ILE A 241 -25.69 17.60 -9.70
CA ILE A 241 -26.47 18.80 -9.42
C ILE A 241 -27.08 19.39 -10.70
N PRO A 242 -28.30 19.94 -10.64
CA PRO A 242 -28.76 20.87 -11.67
C PRO A 242 -27.99 22.19 -11.56
N VAL A 243 -27.50 22.70 -12.69
CA VAL A 243 -27.01 24.07 -12.81
C VAL A 243 -28.10 24.91 -13.45
N TYR A 244 -28.47 26.02 -12.80
CA TYR A 244 -29.47 26.97 -13.27
C TYR A 244 -28.79 28.23 -13.81
N ARG A 245 -29.50 29.04 -14.60
CA ARG A 245 -28.95 30.25 -15.23
C ARG A 245 -28.57 31.35 -14.23
N ASP A 246 -28.96 31.24 -12.96
CA ASP A 246 -28.62 32.16 -11.86
C ASP A 246 -27.52 31.60 -10.95
N PHE A 247 -26.87 30.50 -11.35
CA PHE A 247 -25.77 29.91 -10.61
C PHE A 247 -24.62 30.93 -10.45
N PRO A 248 -23.92 30.96 -9.30
CA PRO A 248 -22.85 31.92 -9.04
C PRO A 248 -21.76 31.83 -10.09
N ASP A 249 -21.30 32.99 -10.57
CA ASP A 249 -20.23 33.08 -11.56
C ASP A 249 -20.45 32.15 -12.78
N PHE A 250 -21.72 32.03 -13.19
CA PHE A 250 -22.14 31.37 -14.43
C PHE A 250 -22.71 32.44 -15.37
N GLY A 251 -22.21 32.48 -16.59
CA GLY A 251 -22.46 33.50 -17.59
C GLY A 251 -21.92 34.84 -17.13
N SER A 252 -22.82 35.79 -16.90
CA SER A 252 -22.48 37.13 -16.40
C SER A 252 -22.88 37.35 -14.95
N ASN A 253 -23.27 36.27 -14.23
CA ASN A 253 -23.63 36.37 -12.83
C ASN A 253 -22.41 36.73 -11.98
N PRO A 254 -22.57 37.54 -10.92
CA PRO A 254 -21.46 37.83 -10.02
C PRO A 254 -21.07 36.59 -9.19
N PRO A 255 -19.82 36.52 -8.71
CA PRO A 255 -19.39 35.48 -7.78
C PRO A 255 -20.14 35.56 -6.45
N ARG A 256 -20.48 34.40 -5.89
CA ARG A 256 -21.16 34.25 -4.59
C ARG A 256 -20.68 32.98 -3.90
N ALA A 257 -20.35 33.10 -2.62
CA ALA A 257 -19.88 31.97 -1.82
C ALA A 257 -20.98 30.97 -1.44
N TYR A 258 -22.25 31.38 -1.48
CA TYR A 258 -23.41 30.60 -1.09
C TYR A 258 -24.47 30.65 -2.18
N TYR A 259 -24.99 29.48 -2.55
CA TYR A 259 -26.05 29.32 -3.53
C TYR A 259 -27.29 28.74 -2.89
N ASP A 260 -28.33 29.55 -2.92
CA ASP A 260 -29.66 29.22 -2.42
C ASP A 260 -30.65 29.49 -3.54
N TYR A 261 -31.12 28.42 -4.18
CA TYR A 261 -31.87 28.53 -5.41
C TYR A 261 -33.28 29.07 -5.14
N ASN A 262 -33.66 30.14 -5.85
CA ASN A 262 -34.94 30.81 -5.64
C ASN A 262 -36.16 30.08 -6.22
N GLY A 263 -35.96 29.00 -6.99
CA GLY A 263 -37.04 28.20 -7.57
C GLY A 263 -37.51 28.64 -8.96
N TYR A 264 -37.04 29.76 -9.51
CA TYR A 264 -37.58 30.37 -10.74
C TYR A 264 -36.65 30.33 -11.95
N SER A 265 -35.34 30.23 -11.75
CA SER A 265 -34.38 30.26 -12.86
C SER A 265 -34.51 29.05 -13.79
N SER A 266 -34.13 29.24 -15.05
CA SER A 266 -34.18 28.15 -16.03
C SER A 266 -32.97 27.22 -15.87
N LEU A 267 -33.19 25.93 -16.06
CA LEU A 267 -32.13 24.93 -16.04
C LEU A 267 -31.16 25.16 -17.21
N ALA A 268 -29.86 25.25 -16.91
CA ALA A 268 -28.80 25.26 -17.91
C ALA A 268 -28.36 23.84 -18.27
N GLY A 269 -28.15 22.96 -17.28
CA GLY A 269 -27.78 21.57 -17.52
C GLY A 269 -27.40 20.81 -16.25
N GLY A 270 -26.72 19.68 -16.41
CA GLY A 270 -26.27 18.81 -15.33
C GLY A 270 -24.78 18.92 -15.08
N HIS A 271 -24.39 19.01 -13.81
CA HIS A 271 -22.99 19.09 -13.40
C HIS A 271 -22.64 18.11 -12.29
N ALA A 272 -21.43 17.57 -12.34
CA ALA A 272 -20.91 16.67 -11.32
C ALA A 272 -19.90 17.40 -10.45
N VAL A 273 -20.06 17.30 -9.13
CA VAL A 273 -19.19 17.98 -8.15
C VAL A 273 -18.81 17.03 -7.02
N CYS A 274 -17.65 17.28 -6.40
CA CYS A 274 -17.25 16.58 -5.17
C CYS A 274 -17.66 17.41 -3.95
N ILE A 275 -18.30 16.77 -2.97
CA ILE A 275 -18.72 17.39 -1.72
C ILE A 275 -17.71 17.05 -0.63
N CYS A 276 -17.17 18.10 -0.02
CA CYS A 276 -16.05 18.01 0.93
C CYS A 276 -16.35 18.62 2.29
N GLY A 277 -17.58 19.07 2.54
CA GLY A 277 -17.92 19.61 3.84
C GLY A 277 -19.38 19.96 4.00
N TYR A 278 -19.73 20.31 5.22
CA TYR A 278 -21.01 20.91 5.57
C TYR A 278 -20.82 21.90 6.71
N ASP A 279 -21.71 22.88 6.82
CA ASP A 279 -21.77 23.81 7.93
C ASP A 279 -23.22 24.23 8.12
N ASP A 280 -23.75 23.97 9.31
CA ASP A 280 -25.13 24.23 9.68
C ASP A 280 -25.48 25.72 9.77
N ASN A 281 -24.48 26.61 9.76
CA ASN A 281 -24.66 28.06 9.92
C ASN A 281 -23.81 28.89 8.93
N ILE A 282 -23.43 28.34 7.78
CA ILE A 282 -22.62 29.07 6.78
C ILE A 282 -23.29 30.37 6.29
N ASN A 283 -24.63 30.39 6.26
CA ASN A 283 -25.44 31.56 5.93
C ASN A 283 -26.28 31.98 7.15
N PRO A 284 -25.74 32.73 8.13
CA PRO A 284 -26.46 33.04 9.36
C PRO A 284 -27.76 33.84 9.15
N GLY A 285 -27.92 34.50 8.00
CA GLY A 285 -29.13 35.25 7.63
C GLY A 285 -30.24 34.40 6.99
N GLY A 286 -30.04 33.10 6.81
CA GLY A 286 -31.03 32.19 6.22
C GLY A 286 -32.35 32.14 6.99
N ALA A 287 -33.46 32.05 6.26
CA ALA A 287 -34.81 32.11 6.82
C ALA A 287 -35.13 30.97 7.80
N ASP A 288 -34.56 29.80 7.58
CA ASP A 288 -34.70 28.61 8.43
C ASP A 288 -33.40 27.79 8.43
N ALA A 289 -33.39 26.62 9.08
CA ALA A 289 -32.19 25.79 9.17
C ALA A 289 -31.67 25.32 7.80
N ASP A 290 -32.55 25.12 6.81
CA ASP A 290 -32.17 24.62 5.48
C ASP A 290 -31.59 25.72 4.57
N HIS A 291 -31.99 26.97 4.81
CA HIS A 291 -31.44 28.15 4.15
C HIS A 291 -30.25 28.77 4.91
N ARG A 292 -29.99 28.32 6.15
CA ARG A 292 -28.79 28.70 6.92
C ARG A 292 -27.62 27.76 6.69
N GLY A 293 -27.91 26.47 6.61
CA GLY A 293 -26.89 25.44 6.42
C GLY A 293 -26.53 25.23 4.95
N GLY A 294 -25.37 24.63 4.70
CA GLY A 294 -24.97 24.27 3.35
C GLY A 294 -23.89 23.20 3.28
N PHE A 295 -23.79 22.58 2.11
CA PHE A 295 -22.73 21.64 1.74
C PHE A 295 -21.65 22.35 0.91
N LYS A 296 -20.38 22.13 1.25
CA LYS A 296 -19.24 22.68 0.51
C LYS A 296 -18.91 21.78 -0.66
N MET A 297 -19.06 22.29 -1.87
CA MET A 297 -18.61 21.63 -3.09
C MET A 297 -17.27 22.21 -3.57
N VAL A 298 -16.44 21.36 -4.16
CA VAL A 298 -15.34 21.78 -5.05
C VAL A 298 -15.80 21.61 -6.49
N ASN A 299 -15.53 22.63 -7.31
CA ASN A 299 -15.87 22.65 -8.73
C ASN A 299 -14.66 22.25 -9.61
N SER A 300 -14.88 22.09 -10.91
CA SER A 300 -13.85 21.77 -11.91
C SER A 300 -13.77 22.83 -13.02
N TRP A 301 -13.93 24.10 -12.66
CA TRP A 301 -13.80 25.27 -13.57
C TRP A 301 -12.60 26.15 -13.21
N GLY A 302 -11.59 25.57 -12.57
CA GLY A 302 -10.36 26.25 -12.20
C GLY A 302 -10.43 27.03 -10.88
N ALA A 303 -9.25 27.25 -10.29
CA ALA A 303 -9.11 27.97 -9.01
C ALA A 303 -9.49 29.46 -9.10
N GLY A 304 -9.58 30.02 -10.31
CA GLY A 304 -10.01 31.41 -10.53
C GLY A 304 -11.53 31.60 -10.47
N TRP A 305 -12.31 30.51 -10.59
CA TRP A 305 -13.76 30.58 -10.58
C TRP A 305 -14.32 30.95 -9.19
N ASN A 306 -15.41 31.72 -9.20
CA ASN A 306 -16.18 32.18 -8.05
C ASN A 306 -15.43 33.13 -7.10
N GLY A 307 -14.51 33.93 -7.67
CA GLY A 307 -13.79 35.00 -6.96
C GLY A 307 -13.09 34.51 -5.69
N ALA A 308 -13.42 35.10 -4.54
CA ALA A 308 -12.79 34.76 -3.26
C ALA A 308 -13.06 33.32 -2.78
N SER A 309 -14.06 32.64 -3.34
CA SER A 309 -14.32 31.22 -3.04
C SER A 309 -13.39 30.27 -3.79
N ALA A 310 -12.59 30.77 -4.74
CA ALA A 310 -11.45 30.10 -5.35
C ALA A 310 -11.71 28.63 -5.76
N GLY A 311 -12.76 28.40 -6.56
CA GLY A 311 -13.16 27.07 -7.03
C GLY A 311 -14.21 26.35 -6.18
N TYR A 312 -14.63 26.92 -5.06
CA TYR A 312 -15.60 26.32 -4.14
C TYR A 312 -16.94 27.07 -4.14
N LEU A 313 -17.99 26.38 -3.67
CA LEU A 313 -19.30 26.96 -3.43
C LEU A 313 -19.99 26.23 -2.28
N TRP A 314 -20.78 26.95 -1.50
CA TRP A 314 -21.71 26.34 -0.54
C TRP A 314 -23.10 26.23 -1.16
N LEU A 315 -23.63 25.01 -1.24
CA LEU A 315 -24.98 24.73 -1.69
C LEU A 315 -25.92 24.69 -0.49
N SER A 316 -27.03 25.43 -0.50
CA SER A 316 -27.99 25.38 0.61
C SER A 316 -28.52 23.97 0.84
N TYR A 317 -28.81 23.62 2.09
CA TYR A 317 -29.46 22.35 2.40
C TYR A 317 -30.81 22.23 1.72
N ASP A 318 -31.55 23.34 1.59
CA ASP A 318 -32.82 23.38 0.86
C ASP A 318 -32.64 22.98 -0.60
N PHE A 319 -31.63 23.55 -1.27
CA PHE A 319 -31.30 23.21 -2.64
C PHE A 319 -30.99 21.72 -2.81
N VAL A 320 -30.15 21.17 -1.94
CA VAL A 320 -29.79 19.74 -1.97
C VAL A 320 -30.98 18.83 -1.69
N LYS A 321 -31.84 19.20 -0.74
CA LYS A 321 -33.07 18.47 -0.42
C LYS A 321 -34.03 18.39 -1.60
N ARG A 322 -34.22 19.50 -2.31
CA ARG A 322 -35.32 19.65 -3.29
C ARG A 322 -34.92 19.44 -4.74
N TYR A 323 -33.67 19.67 -5.12
CA TYR A 323 -33.28 19.76 -6.54
C TYR A 323 -32.13 18.85 -6.96
N VAL A 324 -31.25 18.41 -6.06
CA VAL A 324 -30.10 17.56 -6.42
C VAL A 324 -30.53 16.17 -6.88
N TRP A 325 -30.07 15.77 -8.06
CA TRP A 325 -30.56 14.59 -8.78
C TRP A 325 -30.02 13.30 -8.21
N GLU A 326 -28.73 13.26 -7.87
CA GLU A 326 -28.09 12.04 -7.39
C GLU A 326 -26.92 12.35 -6.47
N ALA A 327 -26.67 11.45 -5.53
CA ALA A 327 -25.53 11.51 -4.63
C ALA A 327 -24.96 10.11 -4.40
N TRP A 328 -23.64 9.99 -4.49
CA TRP A 328 -22.94 8.70 -4.51
C TRP A 328 -21.74 8.69 -3.58
N ALA A 329 -21.59 7.58 -2.88
CA ALA A 329 -20.37 7.24 -2.16
C ALA A 329 -19.64 6.13 -2.90
N MET A 330 -18.34 6.33 -3.09
CA MET A 330 -17.38 5.31 -3.45
C MET A 330 -16.69 4.86 -2.17
N ASN A 331 -16.76 3.58 -1.86
CA ASN A 331 -15.92 3.01 -0.81
C ASN A 331 -14.68 2.44 -1.48
N ASP A 332 -13.55 2.87 -0.96
CA ASP A 332 -12.22 2.47 -1.41
C ASP A 332 -11.32 2.79 -0.23
N LEU A 333 -11.28 1.83 0.68
CA LEU A 333 -10.46 1.85 1.89
C LEU A 333 -9.92 0.43 2.15
N ALA A 334 -9.85 -0.41 1.10
CA ALA A 334 -9.31 -1.75 1.20
C ALA A 334 -7.85 -1.62 0.76
N PRO A 335 -6.87 -2.06 1.58
CA PRO A 335 -5.48 -1.71 1.35
C PRO A 335 -5.00 -2.17 -0.03
N ASP A 336 -4.60 -1.20 -0.86
CA ASP A 336 -3.88 -1.39 -2.12
C ASP A 336 -2.42 -1.86 -1.93
N ASP A 337 -2.07 -2.27 -0.70
CA ASP A 337 -0.76 -2.83 -0.34
C ASP A 337 -0.42 -4.05 -1.21
N PRO A 338 0.85 -4.22 -1.60
CA PRO A 338 1.29 -5.38 -2.35
C PRO A 338 1.12 -6.65 -1.52
N VAL A 339 0.63 -7.74 -2.10
CA VAL A 339 0.49 -9.03 -1.40
C VAL A 339 1.18 -10.13 -2.17
N ILE A 340 2.10 -10.84 -1.51
CA ILE A 340 2.72 -12.05 -2.05
C ILE A 340 1.82 -13.25 -1.76
N THR A 341 1.40 -13.94 -2.82
CA THR A 341 0.58 -15.16 -2.73
C THR A 341 1.40 -16.44 -2.90
N SER A 342 2.44 -16.43 -3.75
CA SER A 342 3.33 -17.57 -3.94
C SER A 342 4.65 -17.18 -4.59
N LEU A 343 5.66 -18.05 -4.46
CA LEU A 343 6.93 -17.97 -5.15
C LEU A 343 7.10 -19.15 -6.10
N SER A 344 7.77 -18.97 -7.24
CA SER A 344 8.14 -20.09 -8.11
C SER A 344 9.17 -21.03 -7.48
N ALA A 345 9.94 -20.51 -6.53
CA ALA A 345 10.88 -21.25 -5.69
C ALA A 345 11.02 -20.53 -4.34
N THR A 346 11.09 -21.29 -3.25
CA THR A 346 11.37 -20.76 -1.90
C THR A 346 12.86 -20.81 -1.54
N GLU A 347 13.69 -21.32 -2.45
CA GLU A 347 15.14 -21.36 -2.33
C GLU A 347 15.80 -21.17 -3.69
N ALA A 348 16.89 -20.39 -3.75
CA ALA A 348 17.71 -20.27 -4.95
C ALA A 348 19.11 -19.72 -4.65
N LYS A 349 20.04 -19.96 -5.58
CA LYS A 349 21.38 -19.36 -5.53
C LYS A 349 21.36 -17.89 -5.97
N VAL A 350 22.36 -17.12 -5.54
CA VAL A 350 22.62 -15.78 -6.07
C VAL A 350 22.72 -15.82 -7.61
N GLY A 351 22.08 -14.85 -8.27
CA GLY A 351 21.99 -14.76 -9.73
C GLY A 351 20.87 -15.61 -10.36
N ALA A 352 20.18 -16.45 -9.59
CA ALA A 352 18.98 -17.13 -10.09
C ALA A 352 17.81 -16.15 -10.19
N THR A 353 16.99 -16.32 -11.22
CA THR A 353 15.74 -15.57 -11.40
C THR A 353 14.56 -16.38 -10.86
N ILE A 354 13.73 -15.73 -10.04
CA ILE A 354 12.49 -16.29 -9.51
C ILE A 354 11.29 -15.45 -9.94
N LYS A 355 10.09 -16.04 -9.86
CA LYS A 355 8.81 -15.34 -10.01
C LYS A 355 8.12 -15.24 -8.66
N ILE A 356 7.60 -14.06 -8.37
CA ILE A 356 6.77 -13.75 -7.20
C ILE A 356 5.38 -13.51 -7.74
N ASN A 357 4.39 -14.32 -7.36
CA ASN A 357 3.00 -14.10 -7.72
C ASN A 357 2.27 -13.39 -6.57
N GLY A 358 1.33 -12.54 -6.90
CA GLY A 358 0.66 -11.70 -5.93
C GLY A 358 -0.45 -10.84 -6.49
N LYS A 359 -0.72 -9.77 -5.77
CA LYS A 359 -1.69 -8.73 -6.13
C LYS A 359 -1.09 -7.37 -5.84
N ASN A 360 -1.60 -6.35 -6.53
CA ASN A 360 -1.30 -4.94 -6.30
C ASN A 360 0.19 -4.60 -6.49
N PHE A 361 0.87 -5.26 -7.43
CA PHE A 361 2.28 -4.97 -7.71
C PHE A 361 2.45 -3.80 -8.71
N GLY A 362 1.56 -3.68 -9.71
CA GLY A 362 1.59 -2.69 -10.80
C GLY A 362 2.78 -2.81 -11.79
N THR A 363 2.70 -2.23 -12.99
CA THR A 363 3.78 -2.27 -14.02
C THR A 363 4.68 -1.03 -14.07
N LEU A 364 4.18 0.15 -13.69
CA LEU A 364 4.85 1.46 -13.91
C LEU A 364 5.21 2.21 -12.61
N ARG A 365 5.13 1.57 -11.45
CA ARG A 365 5.34 2.19 -10.13
C ARG A 365 6.82 2.51 -9.90
N ARG A 366 7.24 3.68 -10.38
CA ARG A 366 8.60 4.23 -10.49
C ARG A 366 9.43 4.25 -9.17
N LYS A 367 9.59 3.11 -8.48
CA LYS A 367 10.46 2.79 -7.32
C LYS A 367 10.10 1.49 -6.58
N ALA A 368 9.08 0.73 -6.98
CA ALA A 368 8.78 -0.56 -6.34
C ALA A 368 10.02 -1.48 -6.37
N ARG A 369 10.25 -2.23 -5.29
CA ARG A 369 11.44 -3.07 -5.14
C ARG A 369 11.09 -4.38 -4.47
N VAL A 370 11.90 -5.40 -4.72
CA VAL A 370 11.87 -6.65 -3.96
C VAL A 370 13.08 -6.65 -3.04
N SER A 371 12.91 -6.96 -1.77
CA SER A 371 14.01 -7.12 -0.82
C SER A 371 14.18 -8.58 -0.44
N PHE A 372 15.42 -9.07 -0.51
CA PHE A 372 15.88 -10.36 0.01
C PHE A 372 16.64 -10.12 1.32
N ASN A 373 15.95 -10.27 2.45
CA ASN A 373 16.48 -10.03 3.78
C ASN A 373 17.23 -8.68 3.91
N GLY A 374 16.62 -7.61 3.39
CA GLY A 374 17.19 -6.26 3.39
C GLY A 374 18.06 -5.91 2.17
N VAL A 375 18.34 -6.86 1.27
CA VAL A 375 19.11 -6.60 0.03
C VAL A 375 18.18 -6.51 -1.17
N ASP A 376 18.20 -5.39 -1.90
CA ASP A 376 17.32 -5.18 -3.06
C ASP A 376 17.64 -6.15 -4.21
N GLY A 377 16.59 -6.79 -4.72
CA GLY A 377 16.62 -7.71 -5.84
C GLY A 377 17.05 -7.04 -7.14
N ALA A 378 17.73 -7.80 -8.00
CA ALA A 378 18.25 -7.28 -9.26
C ALA A 378 17.23 -7.44 -10.40
N ASN A 379 17.16 -6.43 -11.26
CA ASN A 379 16.34 -6.40 -12.49
C ASN A 379 14.87 -6.83 -12.30
N PRO A 380 14.15 -6.27 -11.31
CA PRO A 380 12.75 -6.64 -11.12
C PRO A 380 11.91 -6.15 -12.31
N VAL A 381 11.11 -7.06 -12.88
CA VAL A 381 10.12 -6.77 -13.92
C VAL A 381 8.75 -7.06 -13.33
N PHE A 382 7.92 -6.04 -13.27
CA PHE A 382 6.62 -6.11 -12.61
C PHE A 382 5.47 -6.21 -13.62
N THR A 383 4.47 -7.00 -13.26
CA THR A 383 3.07 -6.85 -13.66
C THR A 383 2.23 -6.64 -12.41
N ASP A 384 0.93 -6.42 -12.55
CA ASP A 384 0.04 -6.28 -11.40
C ASP A 384 0.01 -7.51 -10.46
N SER A 385 0.23 -8.71 -11.01
CA SER A 385 0.10 -9.97 -10.29
C SER A 385 1.35 -10.84 -10.27
N GLN A 386 2.44 -10.40 -10.93
CA GLN A 386 3.68 -11.15 -10.97
C GLN A 386 4.90 -10.23 -11.03
N ILE A 387 5.95 -10.57 -10.30
CA ILE A 387 7.28 -9.95 -10.42
C ILE A 387 8.26 -11.03 -10.83
N THR A 388 9.07 -10.76 -11.84
CA THR A 388 10.26 -11.56 -12.14
C THR A 388 11.46 -10.81 -11.57
N VAL A 389 12.26 -11.45 -10.71
CA VAL A 389 13.39 -10.78 -10.05
C VAL A 389 14.57 -11.75 -9.88
N THR A 390 15.79 -11.23 -9.97
CA THR A 390 17.01 -11.99 -9.76
C THR A 390 17.50 -11.85 -8.31
N VAL A 391 17.87 -12.97 -7.67
CA VAL A 391 18.47 -13.00 -6.33
C VAL A 391 19.79 -12.21 -6.37
N PRO A 392 19.92 -11.11 -5.62
CA PRO A 392 21.03 -10.18 -5.76
C PRO A 392 22.31 -10.72 -5.10
N ALA A 393 23.46 -10.17 -5.49
CA ALA A 393 24.71 -10.42 -4.79
C ALA A 393 24.62 -9.89 -3.35
N GLY A 394 25.13 -10.66 -2.39
CA GLY A 394 25.05 -10.32 -0.96
C GLY A 394 23.72 -10.70 -0.28
N ALA A 395 22.75 -11.26 -1.01
CA ALA A 395 21.54 -11.79 -0.39
C ALA A 395 21.85 -12.89 0.64
N THR A 396 21.10 -12.90 1.73
CA THR A 396 21.17 -13.94 2.78
C THR A 396 19.78 -14.55 2.99
N SER A 397 19.71 -15.77 3.54
CA SER A 397 18.43 -16.41 3.86
C SER A 397 17.64 -15.59 4.88
N GLY A 398 16.35 -15.42 4.65
CA GLY A 398 15.49 -14.59 5.49
C GLY A 398 14.21 -14.14 4.77
N PRO A 399 13.54 -13.09 5.26
CA PRO A 399 12.31 -12.58 4.66
C PRO A 399 12.53 -12.00 3.26
N LEU A 400 11.73 -12.45 2.30
CA LEU A 400 11.50 -11.80 1.03
C LEU A 400 10.26 -10.91 1.16
N VAL A 401 10.40 -9.63 0.80
CA VAL A 401 9.33 -8.63 0.89
C VAL A 401 9.27 -7.84 -0.42
N VAL A 402 8.06 -7.60 -0.93
CA VAL A 402 7.82 -6.64 -2.01
C VAL A 402 7.45 -5.32 -1.37
N TYR A 403 8.06 -4.25 -1.84
CA TYR A 403 7.67 -2.89 -1.47
C TYR A 403 7.08 -2.21 -2.69
N ASP A 404 5.99 -1.50 -2.49
CA ASP A 404 5.51 -0.55 -3.48
C ASP A 404 6.46 0.67 -3.57
N TRP A 405 6.05 1.65 -4.35
CA TRP A 405 6.88 2.83 -4.61
C TRP A 405 6.86 3.86 -3.46
N ASP A 406 5.87 3.79 -2.56
CA ASP A 406 5.80 4.56 -1.30
C ASP A 406 6.58 3.90 -0.17
N GLY A 407 6.98 2.65 -0.36
CA GLY A 407 7.63 1.84 0.65
C GLY A 407 6.66 1.09 1.55
N ALA A 408 5.37 1.02 1.20
CA ALA A 408 4.44 0.08 1.81
C ALA A 408 4.91 -1.35 1.51
N ALA A 409 4.90 -2.19 2.55
CA ALA A 409 5.48 -3.52 2.51
C ALA A 409 4.41 -4.59 2.34
N SER A 410 4.71 -5.61 1.55
CA SER A 410 3.91 -6.82 1.50
C SER A 410 4.03 -7.64 2.78
N ASN A 411 3.24 -8.71 2.87
CA ASN A 411 3.59 -9.82 3.75
C ASN A 411 5.00 -10.34 3.43
N ALA A 412 5.72 -10.76 4.47
CA ALA A 412 7.03 -11.39 4.33
C ALA A 412 6.88 -12.89 4.05
N VAL A 413 7.68 -13.42 3.11
CA VAL A 413 7.77 -14.85 2.81
C VAL A 413 9.20 -15.32 3.05
N ASN A 414 9.41 -16.41 3.80
CA ASN A 414 10.75 -16.94 4.02
C ASN A 414 11.37 -17.42 2.71
N PHE A 415 12.60 -17.00 2.44
CA PHE A 415 13.38 -17.40 1.26
C PHE A 415 14.79 -17.85 1.67
N THR A 416 15.21 -19.01 1.18
CA THR A 416 16.53 -19.59 1.48
C THR A 416 17.51 -19.28 0.33
N VAL A 417 18.58 -18.54 0.62
CA VAL A 417 19.63 -18.28 -0.37
C VAL A 417 20.69 -19.37 -0.29
N THR A 418 20.74 -20.23 -1.30
CA THR A 418 21.66 -21.38 -1.34
C THR A 418 23.03 -20.97 -1.91
N GLY A 419 24.10 -21.64 -1.48
CA GLY A 419 25.48 -21.32 -1.89
C GLY A 419 26.12 -20.09 -1.20
N THR A 420 25.49 -19.55 -0.15
CA THR A 420 25.96 -18.36 0.60
C THR A 420 26.92 -18.68 1.75
N GLY A 421 27.11 -19.96 2.10
CA GLY A 421 28.03 -20.36 3.17
C GLY A 421 29.45 -19.85 2.95
N THR A 422 30.17 -19.49 4.02
CA THR A 422 31.64 -19.40 4.00
C THR A 422 32.17 -20.63 3.27
N GLY A 423 33.17 -20.48 2.39
CA GLY A 423 33.75 -21.62 1.67
C GLY A 423 34.09 -22.78 2.62
N PRO A 424 34.24 -24.01 2.09
CA PRO A 424 34.51 -25.16 2.95
C PRO A 424 35.71 -24.87 3.86
N GLN A 425 35.71 -25.42 5.08
CA GLN A 425 36.88 -25.34 5.95
C GLN A 425 37.57 -26.70 5.93
N VAL A 426 38.89 -26.70 5.78
CA VAL A 426 39.71 -27.92 5.84
C VAL A 426 40.50 -27.86 7.14
N THR A 427 40.26 -28.81 8.04
CA THR A 427 40.86 -28.80 9.38
C THR A 427 41.99 -29.81 9.54
N SER A 428 41.90 -30.96 8.88
CA SER A 428 42.94 -32.00 8.92
C SER A 428 42.84 -32.96 7.74
N ILE A 429 43.94 -33.65 7.44
CA ILE A 429 44.02 -34.70 6.42
C ILE A 429 44.76 -35.92 7.00
N THR A 430 44.24 -37.13 6.79
CA THR A 430 44.83 -38.38 7.29
C THR A 430 44.94 -39.44 6.19
N PRO A 431 46.14 -39.96 5.89
CA PRO A 431 47.45 -39.49 6.40
C PRO A 431 47.80 -38.08 5.89
N ASN A 432 48.60 -37.33 6.65
CA ASN A 432 49.08 -36.00 6.27
C ASN A 432 50.45 -36.01 5.56
N SER A 433 50.90 -37.19 5.13
CA SER A 433 52.12 -37.31 4.33
C SER A 433 52.11 -38.56 3.46
N GLY A 434 52.98 -38.56 2.45
CA GLY A 434 53.19 -39.66 1.52
C GLY A 434 54.60 -39.67 0.96
N MET A 435 55.01 -40.79 0.38
CA MET A 435 56.30 -40.88 -0.32
C MET A 435 56.15 -40.36 -1.75
N GLN A 436 57.18 -39.69 -2.26
CA GLN A 436 57.27 -39.37 -3.68
C GLN A 436 57.12 -40.65 -4.52
N ASP A 437 56.46 -40.54 -5.68
CA ASP A 437 56.21 -41.67 -6.59
C ASP A 437 55.32 -42.78 -6.01
N SER A 438 54.39 -42.41 -5.13
CA SER A 438 53.38 -43.31 -4.57
C SER A 438 51.96 -42.76 -4.69
N VAL A 439 50.97 -43.66 -4.62
CA VAL A 439 49.55 -43.28 -4.48
C VAL A 439 49.15 -43.40 -3.00
N VAL A 440 48.62 -42.33 -2.43
CA VAL A 440 48.20 -42.26 -1.03
C VAL A 440 46.68 -42.24 -0.95
N GLU A 441 46.10 -43.18 -0.21
CA GLU A 441 44.68 -43.20 0.09
C GLU A 441 44.38 -42.34 1.32
N ILE A 442 43.63 -41.26 1.12
CA ILE A 442 43.19 -40.36 2.18
C ILE A 442 41.89 -40.90 2.77
N THR A 443 42.00 -41.35 4.01
CA THR A 443 40.90 -41.98 4.76
C THR A 443 40.06 -40.96 5.53
N ASP A 444 40.61 -39.79 5.85
CA ASP A 444 39.90 -38.72 6.54
C ASP A 444 40.46 -37.34 6.20
N LEU A 445 39.83 -36.67 5.23
CA LEU A 445 39.96 -35.23 5.02
C LEU A 445 38.81 -34.54 5.75
N ALA A 446 39.09 -34.05 6.96
CA ALA A 446 38.10 -33.51 7.87
C ALA A 446 37.95 -31.99 7.72
N GLY A 447 36.75 -31.50 8.01
CA GLY A 447 36.43 -30.09 7.88
C GLY A 447 34.95 -29.78 8.11
N SER A 448 34.48 -28.71 7.48
CA SER A 448 33.06 -28.34 7.48
C SER A 448 32.64 -27.72 6.15
N GLY A 449 31.35 -27.83 5.83
CA GLY A 449 30.77 -27.22 4.64
C GLY A 449 31.13 -27.93 3.32
N PHE A 450 31.57 -29.19 3.34
CA PHE A 450 31.80 -29.95 2.12
C PHE A 450 30.47 -30.27 1.41
N GLN A 451 30.44 -30.09 0.09
CA GLN A 451 29.27 -30.35 -0.75
C GLN A 451 29.54 -31.53 -1.68
N SER A 452 28.52 -32.35 -1.95
CA SER A 452 28.63 -33.44 -2.93
C SER A 452 29.15 -32.92 -4.28
N GLY A 453 30.15 -33.60 -4.84
CA GLY A 453 30.86 -33.13 -6.05
C GLY A 453 32.03 -32.17 -5.78
N ALA A 454 32.43 -31.96 -4.52
CA ALA A 454 33.66 -31.25 -4.20
C ALA A 454 34.89 -31.91 -4.82
N THR A 455 35.90 -31.10 -5.15
CA THR A 455 37.20 -31.55 -5.65
C THR A 455 38.28 -31.28 -4.60
N VAL A 456 39.32 -32.12 -4.56
CA VAL A 456 40.47 -31.98 -3.66
C VAL A 456 41.73 -31.85 -4.51
N ARG A 457 42.63 -30.95 -4.14
CA ARG A 457 43.97 -30.84 -4.75
C ARG A 457 45.03 -30.43 -3.73
N LEU A 458 46.28 -30.80 -4.02
CA LEU A 458 47.44 -30.24 -3.36
C LEU A 458 48.02 -29.09 -4.18
N GLU A 459 48.44 -28.02 -3.51
CA GLU A 459 49.15 -26.90 -4.12
C GLU A 459 50.43 -26.59 -3.32
N GLY A 460 51.57 -26.59 -3.99
CA GLY A 460 52.86 -26.34 -3.35
C GLY A 460 54.01 -26.63 -4.30
N ASN A 461 55.18 -26.07 -4.00
CA ASN A 461 56.42 -26.34 -4.74
C ASN A 461 56.30 -26.14 -6.27
N GLY A 462 55.45 -25.19 -6.70
CA GLY A 462 55.25 -24.86 -8.12
C GLY A 462 54.34 -25.81 -8.90
N VAL A 463 53.71 -26.80 -8.27
CA VAL A 463 52.83 -27.77 -8.92
C VAL A 463 51.45 -27.86 -8.26
N THR A 464 50.47 -28.35 -9.02
CA THR A 464 49.13 -28.72 -8.54
C THR A 464 48.88 -30.19 -8.79
N ILE A 465 48.50 -30.93 -7.74
CA ILE A 465 48.21 -32.36 -7.81
C ILE A 465 46.72 -32.55 -7.53
N ASN A 466 45.96 -32.94 -8.54
CA ASN A 466 44.52 -33.18 -8.38
C ASN A 466 44.29 -34.57 -7.78
N ALA A 467 43.46 -34.66 -6.74
CA ALA A 467 43.05 -35.93 -6.19
C ALA A 467 42.09 -36.66 -7.14
N THR A 468 42.14 -37.99 -7.12
CA THR A 468 41.20 -38.87 -7.81
C THR A 468 40.30 -39.59 -6.80
N GLU A 469 39.24 -40.24 -7.27
CA GLU A 469 38.29 -40.98 -6.41
C GLU A 469 37.74 -40.16 -5.23
N VAL A 470 37.51 -38.86 -5.46
CA VAL A 470 37.01 -37.95 -4.42
C VAL A 470 35.57 -38.30 -4.08
N THR A 471 35.35 -38.75 -2.84
CA THR A 471 34.04 -39.10 -2.29
C THR A 471 33.75 -38.23 -1.08
N VAL A 472 32.68 -37.47 -1.13
CA VAL A 472 32.19 -36.67 0.00
C VAL A 472 31.30 -37.57 0.87
N VAL A 473 31.87 -38.08 1.96
CA VAL A 473 31.19 -39.03 2.87
C VAL A 473 30.13 -38.31 3.70
N SER A 474 30.41 -37.07 4.11
CA SER A 474 29.47 -36.17 4.81
C SER A 474 29.89 -34.71 4.56
N SER A 475 29.11 -33.76 5.08
CA SER A 475 29.48 -32.32 5.05
C SER A 475 30.74 -31.98 5.84
N THR A 476 31.33 -32.95 6.55
CA THR A 476 32.52 -32.78 7.39
C THR A 476 33.65 -33.75 7.06
N ARG A 477 33.48 -34.66 6.09
CA ARG A 477 34.48 -35.67 5.75
C ARG A 477 34.51 -36.01 4.25
N ILE A 478 35.72 -36.00 3.67
CA ILE A 478 36.02 -36.46 2.32
C ILE A 478 37.03 -37.61 2.38
N THR A 479 36.93 -38.56 1.45
CA THR A 479 37.96 -39.55 1.12
C THR A 479 38.41 -39.35 -0.32
N CYS A 480 39.68 -39.57 -0.62
CA CYS A 480 40.22 -39.46 -1.99
C CYS A 480 41.56 -40.19 -2.13
N LYS A 481 42.10 -40.23 -3.34
CA LYS A 481 43.47 -40.70 -3.61
C LYS A 481 44.33 -39.57 -4.15
N LEU A 482 45.56 -39.48 -3.66
CA LEU A 482 46.57 -38.54 -4.11
C LEU A 482 47.68 -39.33 -4.82
N ASP A 483 47.85 -39.13 -6.12
CA ASP A 483 48.96 -39.67 -6.89
C ASP A 483 50.14 -38.69 -6.83
N LEU A 484 51.23 -39.12 -6.17
CA LEU A 484 52.43 -38.33 -5.93
C LEU A 484 53.54 -38.63 -6.94
N THR A 485 53.22 -39.26 -8.08
CA THR A 485 54.17 -39.51 -9.17
C THR A 485 54.77 -38.21 -9.71
N GLY A 486 56.08 -38.07 -9.61
CA GLY A 486 56.82 -36.88 -10.01
C GLY A 486 56.62 -35.66 -9.10
N ALA A 487 55.90 -35.78 -7.98
CA ALA A 487 55.65 -34.66 -7.08
C ALA A 487 56.95 -34.21 -6.37
N PRO A 488 57.33 -32.92 -6.41
CA PRO A 488 58.46 -32.40 -5.63
C PRO A 488 58.31 -32.69 -4.13
N VAL A 489 59.41 -33.06 -3.48
CA VAL A 489 59.48 -33.22 -2.01
C VAL A 489 59.24 -31.87 -1.35
N GLY A 490 58.41 -31.84 -0.31
CA GLY A 490 58.10 -30.62 0.44
C GLY A 490 56.67 -30.57 0.98
N SER A 491 56.33 -29.42 1.57
CA SER A 491 55.00 -29.15 2.12
C SER A 491 54.05 -28.63 1.03
N TYR A 492 52.78 -29.03 1.13
CA TYR A 492 51.69 -28.67 0.25
C TYR A 492 50.49 -28.18 1.06
N ASP A 493 49.79 -27.20 0.51
CA ASP A 493 48.48 -26.80 0.97
C ASP A 493 47.44 -27.80 0.45
N VAL A 494 46.49 -28.18 1.30
CA VAL A 494 45.33 -29.00 0.89
C VAL A 494 44.18 -28.06 0.57
N VAL A 495 43.68 -28.11 -0.66
CA VAL A 495 42.59 -27.25 -1.13
C VAL A 495 41.37 -28.09 -1.46
N VAL A 496 40.22 -27.71 -0.89
CA VAL A 496 38.91 -28.28 -1.24
C VAL A 496 38.09 -27.22 -1.95
N LYS A 497 37.58 -27.53 -3.13
CA LYS A 497 36.67 -26.65 -3.88
C LYS A 497 35.30 -27.29 -4.01
N ASN A 498 34.28 -26.61 -3.51
CA ASN A 498 32.89 -27.02 -3.68
C ASN A 498 32.35 -26.67 -5.08
N PRO A 499 31.24 -27.31 -5.53
CA PRO A 499 30.59 -26.97 -6.79
C PRO A 499 30.10 -25.51 -6.90
N ASP A 500 29.87 -24.84 -5.77
CA ASP A 500 29.55 -23.40 -5.71
C ASP A 500 30.76 -22.48 -6.03
N GLY A 501 31.93 -23.07 -6.25
CA GLY A 501 33.16 -22.39 -6.62
C GLY A 501 33.99 -21.90 -5.44
N LYS A 502 33.49 -22.00 -4.21
CA LYS A 502 34.21 -21.56 -3.00
C LYS A 502 35.25 -22.59 -2.58
N GLU A 503 36.38 -22.09 -2.07
CA GLU A 503 37.52 -22.92 -1.67
C GLU A 503 37.83 -22.79 -0.18
N GLY A 504 38.28 -23.90 0.39
CA GLY A 504 38.87 -24.03 1.71
C GLY A 504 40.31 -24.48 1.59
N ARG A 505 41.20 -23.95 2.43
CA ARG A 505 42.63 -24.28 2.41
C ARG A 505 43.14 -24.66 3.79
N LEU A 506 43.81 -25.79 3.88
CA LEU A 506 44.67 -26.16 5.01
C LEU A 506 46.12 -25.92 4.60
N ALA A 507 46.69 -24.81 5.08
CA ALA A 507 48.06 -24.42 4.76
C ALA A 507 49.07 -25.44 5.31
N ALA A 508 50.07 -25.82 4.50
CA ALA A 508 51.07 -26.85 4.81
C ALA A 508 50.46 -28.14 5.38
N GLY A 509 49.24 -28.49 4.94
CA GLY A 509 48.46 -29.60 5.47
C GLY A 509 48.98 -30.99 5.08
N PHE A 510 49.77 -31.11 4.01
CA PHE A 510 50.30 -32.37 3.51
C PHE A 510 51.80 -32.30 3.19
N THR A 511 52.55 -33.37 3.45
CA THR A 511 54.00 -33.45 3.17
C THR A 511 54.35 -34.60 2.22
N VAL A 512 55.06 -34.30 1.13
CA VAL A 512 55.66 -35.31 0.26
C VAL A 512 57.10 -35.55 0.72
N ASN A 513 57.42 -36.79 1.10
CA ASN A 513 58.73 -37.23 1.58
C ASN A 513 59.56 -37.86 0.47
N ALA A 514 60.88 -37.69 0.52
CA ALA A 514 61.80 -38.35 -0.40
C ALA A 514 61.82 -39.87 -0.18
N LEU A 515 62.02 -40.64 -1.26
CA LEU A 515 62.32 -42.07 -1.21
C LEU A 515 63.62 -42.30 -0.40
N CYS A 516 63.55 -43.07 0.68
CA CYS A 516 64.72 -43.35 1.52
C CYS A 516 65.39 -44.68 1.09
N GLY A 517 66.60 -44.59 0.50
CA GLY A 517 67.53 -45.69 0.13
C GLY A 517 67.32 -46.23 -1.30
N VAL A 518 68.31 -46.27 -2.23
CA VAL A 518 69.66 -46.86 -2.14
C VAL A 518 70.65 -46.19 -3.14
N GLY A 519 71.84 -45.77 -2.67
CA GLY A 519 73.12 -45.80 -3.41
C GLY A 519 73.47 -44.71 -4.44
N ALA A 520 74.24 -43.70 -4.01
CA ALA A 520 75.27 -43.08 -4.86
C ALA A 520 76.51 -42.74 -4.01
N THR A 521 77.58 -43.48 -4.25
CA THR A 521 78.94 -43.25 -3.78
C THR A 521 79.52 -41.95 -4.33
N GLY A 522 80.15 -41.15 -3.47
CA GLY A 522 81.30 -40.29 -3.81
C GLY A 522 81.00 -38.84 -4.25
N THR A 523 81.25 -37.89 -3.34
CA THR A 523 82.41 -36.97 -3.42
C THR A 523 82.47 -36.06 -2.19
N MET A 524 83.68 -35.91 -1.65
CA MET A 524 84.02 -34.92 -0.63
C MET A 524 83.83 -33.50 -1.14
N ALA A 525 83.41 -32.59 -0.25
CA ALA A 525 84.02 -31.27 -0.14
C ALA A 525 83.89 -30.78 1.30
N ALA A 526 85.04 -30.59 1.93
CA ALA A 526 85.23 -30.05 3.26
C ALA A 526 85.06 -28.53 3.28
N PHE A 527 84.53 -27.99 4.38
CA PHE A 527 84.86 -26.70 5.02
C PHE A 527 84.03 -26.69 6.31
N GLY A 528 84.51 -26.55 7.54
CA GLY A 528 85.81 -26.26 8.12
C GLY A 528 85.50 -26.04 9.61
N ALA A 529 86.35 -26.57 10.48
CA ALA A 529 86.30 -26.36 11.93
C ALA A 529 86.20 -24.85 12.28
N VAL A 530 85.62 -24.44 13.41
CA VAL A 530 86.34 -24.37 14.69
C VAL A 530 85.39 -24.59 15.87
N MET A 531 85.85 -25.49 16.74
CA MET A 531 85.45 -25.77 18.12
C MET A 531 85.48 -24.54 19.04
N GLY A 532 84.53 -24.49 19.97
CA GLY A 532 84.60 -23.67 21.18
C GLY A 532 83.73 -24.26 22.28
N LEU A 533 84.32 -25.19 23.04
CA LEU A 533 83.75 -25.89 24.19
C LEU A 533 83.49 -24.97 25.41
N LEU A 534 82.51 -25.41 26.22
CA LEU A 534 82.36 -25.25 27.68
C LEU A 534 82.07 -23.85 28.27
N SER A 535 80.95 -23.71 28.98
CA SER A 535 80.91 -23.97 30.45
C SER A 535 79.54 -23.68 31.09
N LEU A 536 79.26 -24.46 32.12
CA LEU A 536 78.10 -24.46 33.02
C LEU A 536 78.02 -23.22 33.93
N ALA A 537 76.78 -22.90 34.33
CA ALA A 537 76.29 -22.48 35.65
C ALA A 537 76.99 -21.34 36.42
N GLY A 538 76.17 -20.41 36.96
CA GLY A 538 76.58 -19.63 38.13
C GLY A 538 75.78 -18.35 38.37
N ALA A 539 75.02 -18.35 39.45
CA ALA A 539 74.25 -17.24 40.01
C ALA A 539 75.08 -16.00 40.40
N GLY A 540 74.40 -14.87 40.58
CA GLY A 540 74.93 -13.77 41.41
C GLY A 540 74.44 -12.40 40.99
N GLY A 541 73.38 -11.91 41.63
CA GLY A 541 72.91 -10.54 41.47
C GLY A 541 73.86 -9.51 42.08
N SER A 542 73.79 -8.27 41.60
CA SER A 542 73.91 -7.08 42.45
C SER A 542 73.40 -5.83 41.73
N ARG A 543 72.77 -4.98 42.55
CA ARG A 543 72.05 -3.75 42.25
C ARG A 543 73.00 -2.62 41.85
N LEU A 544 72.57 -1.74 40.93
CA LEU A 544 72.91 -0.30 41.01
C LEU A 544 71.92 0.61 40.27
N ARG A 545 70.84 0.93 40.99
CA ARG A 545 70.34 2.29 41.30
C ARG A 545 70.72 3.41 40.30
N ARG A 546 69.75 3.90 39.51
CA ARG A 546 69.77 5.28 38.96
C ARG A 546 68.57 6.07 39.50
N ARG A 547 68.87 7.24 40.08
CA ARG A 547 67.99 8.10 40.89
C ARG A 547 67.75 9.42 40.13
N ARG A 548 66.47 9.86 40.08
CA ARG A 548 65.92 11.25 39.97
C ARG A 548 66.35 12.11 38.75
N ARG A 549 65.48 12.89 38.10
CA ARG A 549 64.65 14.05 38.56
C ARG A 549 63.47 14.28 37.59
N ARG A 550 62.21 14.46 38.04
CA ARG A 550 61.51 15.71 38.44
C ARG A 550 61.30 16.73 37.30
N SER A 551 60.05 16.83 36.84
CA SER A 551 59.12 17.96 37.10
C SER A 551 57.70 17.41 37.08
#